data_AF-A0A8J7N525-F1
#
_entry.id   AF-A0A8J7N525-F1
#
_cell.length_a   1.000
_cell.length_b   1.000
_cell.length_c   1.000
_cell.angle_alpha   90.00
_cell.angle_beta   90.00
_cell.angle_gamma   90.00
#
_symmetry.space_group_name_H-M   'P 1'
#
loop_
_entity.id
_entity.type
_entity.pdbx_description
1 polymer ?
#
loop_
_entity_poly.entity_id
_entity_poly.type
_entity_poly.pdbx_seq_one_letter_code
_entity_poly.pdbx_strand_id
1 'polypeptide(L)'
;PGDRTDLTRPQVSNIMKVDPQTGESTVVAGQRPGQEFYSVIRGKQQPLPDGGFLITDTGNGRAFELDGSGTMVWEFINRFDDKRVLEITEAQSHPADYFTVTDWSCPAPAGG
;
A
#
# COMPACT_ATOMS: atom_id res chain seq x y z
N PRO A 1 -2.02 -25.41 24.37
CA PRO A 1 -2.98 -25.71 23.26
C PRO A 1 -3.57 -24.47 22.56
N GLY A 2 -2.95 -23.28 22.66
CA GLY A 2 -3.56 -22.03 22.19
C GLY A 2 -2.66 -21.15 21.32
N ASP A 3 -1.55 -21.69 20.81
CA ASP A 3 -0.50 -20.90 20.13
C ASP A 3 -0.19 -21.43 18.72
N ARG A 4 -1.18 -22.09 18.09
CA ARG A 4 -1.09 -22.53 16.71
C ARG A 4 -1.97 -21.65 15.85
N THR A 5 -1.35 -20.97 14.89
CA THR A 5 -2.05 -20.25 13.83
C THR A 5 -3.01 -21.21 13.14
N ASP A 6 -4.28 -20.83 13.07
CA ASP A 6 -5.30 -21.55 12.34
C ASP A 6 -5.05 -21.40 10.83
N LEU A 7 -4.47 -22.42 10.22
CA LEU A 7 -4.12 -22.45 8.80
C LEU A 7 -5.34 -22.56 7.88
N THR A 8 -6.55 -22.72 8.43
CA THR A 8 -7.79 -22.78 7.64
C THR A 8 -8.40 -21.41 7.39
N ARG A 9 -7.94 -20.36 8.09
CA ARG A 9 -8.42 -19.00 7.89
C ARG A 9 -7.93 -18.43 6.55
N PRO A 10 -8.79 -17.67 5.83
CA PRO A 10 -8.35 -16.92 4.66
C PRO A 10 -7.16 -16.04 5.01
N GLN A 11 -6.12 -16.12 4.19
CA GLN A 11 -4.96 -15.25 4.30
C GLN A 11 -5.30 -13.90 3.68
N VAL A 12 -5.58 -12.92 4.52
CA VAL A 12 -5.97 -11.56 4.13
C VAL A 12 -5.24 -10.55 5.00
N SER A 13 -4.87 -9.42 4.41
CA SER A 13 -4.35 -8.28 5.16
C SER A 13 -5.45 -7.23 5.33
N ASN A 14 -5.31 -6.43 6.38
CA ASN A 14 -6.16 -5.28 6.64
C ASN A 14 -5.35 -4.17 7.31
N ILE A 15 -5.94 -2.98 7.38
CA ILE A 15 -5.46 -1.88 8.22
C ILE A 15 -6.44 -1.73 9.37
N MET A 16 -5.90 -1.68 10.58
CA MET A 16 -6.68 -1.51 11.79
C MET A 16 -6.31 -0.19 12.47
N LYS A 17 -7.34 0.50 12.98
CA LYS A 17 -7.18 1.56 13.96
C LYS A 17 -7.34 0.97 15.35
N VAL A 18 -6.46 1.35 16.27
CA VAL A 18 -6.52 0.92 17.67
C VAL A 18 -6.59 2.16 18.55
N ASP A 19 -7.57 2.19 19.46
CA ASP A 19 -7.61 3.17 20.54
C ASP A 19 -6.64 2.72 21.65
N PRO A 20 -5.57 3.48 21.93
CA PRO A 20 -4.58 3.08 22.92
C PRO A 20 -5.06 3.21 24.38
N GLN A 21 -6.13 3.99 24.65
CA GLN A 21 -6.68 4.15 25.99
C GLN A 21 -7.60 2.97 26.36
N THR A 22 -8.43 2.53 25.41
CA THR A 22 -9.43 1.47 25.65
C THR A 22 -9.00 0.10 25.16
N GLY A 23 -8.06 0.03 24.22
CA GLY A 23 -7.69 -1.19 23.51
C GLY A 23 -8.69 -1.60 22.42
N GLU A 24 -9.70 -0.77 22.15
CA GLU A 24 -10.66 -1.03 21.08
C GLU A 24 -9.97 -1.01 19.71
N SER A 25 -10.34 -1.93 18.82
CA SER A 25 -9.76 -2.03 17.48
C SER A 25 -10.82 -2.12 16.40
N THR A 26 -10.59 -1.46 15.27
CA THR A 26 -11.53 -1.40 14.15
C THR A 26 -10.79 -1.55 12.83
N VAL A 27 -11.30 -2.40 11.94
CA VAL A 27 -10.78 -2.51 10.57
C VAL A 27 -11.23 -1.30 9.75
N VAL A 28 -10.26 -0.50 9.31
CA VAL A 28 -10.50 0.74 8.54
C VAL A 28 -10.28 0.58 7.04
N ALA A 29 -9.49 -0.41 6.62
CA ALA A 29 -9.34 -0.77 5.21
C ALA A 29 -9.00 -2.27 5.06
N GLY A 30 -9.34 -2.84 3.92
CA GLY A 30 -9.18 -4.26 3.63
C GLY A 30 -10.33 -5.11 4.16
N GLN A 31 -10.33 -6.38 3.76
CA GLN A 31 -11.39 -7.37 4.10
C GLN A 31 -12.81 -6.92 3.71
N ARG A 32 -12.92 -6.14 2.64
CA ARG A 32 -14.18 -5.68 2.06
C ARG A 32 -14.12 -5.86 0.54
N PRO A 33 -15.26 -6.07 -0.14
CA PRO A 33 -15.32 -6.11 -1.60
C PRO A 33 -14.61 -4.92 -2.23
N GLY A 34 -13.64 -5.18 -3.11
CA GLY A 34 -12.88 -4.14 -3.81
C GLY A 34 -11.69 -3.57 -3.03
N GLN A 35 -11.43 -4.05 -1.82
CA GLN A 35 -10.27 -3.66 -1.00
C GLN A 35 -9.36 -4.86 -0.68
N GLU A 36 -9.44 -5.94 -1.45
CA GLU A 36 -8.68 -7.16 -1.18
C GLU A 36 -7.19 -6.95 -1.44
N PHE A 37 -6.38 -7.33 -0.45
CA PHE A 37 -4.93 -7.42 -0.58
C PHE A 37 -4.37 -8.40 0.46
N TYR A 38 -3.17 -8.92 0.18
CA TYR A 38 -2.49 -9.81 1.11
C TYR A 38 -0.98 -9.64 1.02
N SER A 39 -0.40 -9.18 2.12
CA SER A 39 1.03 -9.01 2.29
C SER A 39 1.51 -9.87 3.47
N VAL A 40 2.20 -10.98 3.15
CA VAL A 40 2.78 -11.90 4.16
C VAL A 40 3.86 -11.19 4.98
N ILE A 41 4.68 -10.40 4.30
CA ILE A 41 5.83 -9.68 4.83
C ILE A 41 5.84 -8.27 4.26
N ARG A 42 6.35 -7.32 5.07
CA ARG A 42 6.42 -5.89 4.71
C ARG A 42 5.02 -5.30 4.49
N GLY A 43 4.88 -4.50 3.44
CA GLY A 43 3.77 -3.58 3.25
C GLY A 43 3.99 -2.25 3.94
N LYS A 44 3.27 -1.24 3.45
CA LYS A 44 3.21 0.10 4.04
C LYS A 44 1.79 0.63 3.88
N GLN A 45 1.36 1.43 4.84
CA GLN A 45 0.20 2.29 4.70
C GLN A 45 0.60 3.73 5.00
N GLN A 46 0.04 4.67 4.26
CA GLN A 46 0.11 6.09 4.52
C GLN A 46 -1.32 6.64 4.59
N PRO A 47 -1.75 7.19 5.74
CA PRO A 47 -3.02 7.91 5.82
C PRO A 47 -2.98 9.17 4.96
N LEU A 48 -4.09 9.49 4.30
CA LEU A 48 -4.23 10.64 3.42
C LEU A 48 -5.17 11.71 4.01
N PRO A 49 -5.07 12.98 3.57
CA PRO A 49 -5.87 14.08 4.14
C PRO A 49 -7.38 13.92 3.99
N ASP A 50 -7.85 13.18 2.99
CA ASP A 50 -9.27 12.88 2.74
C ASP A 50 -9.82 11.77 3.65
N GLY A 51 -8.98 11.20 4.52
CA GLY A 51 -9.30 10.06 5.38
C GLY A 51 -9.05 8.70 4.71
N GLY A 52 -8.54 8.70 3.49
CA GLY A 52 -8.14 7.53 2.73
C GLY A 52 -6.76 7.00 3.12
N PHE A 53 -6.28 6.02 2.33
CA PHE A 53 -4.98 5.39 2.51
C PHE A 53 -4.30 5.12 1.18
N LEU A 54 -3.00 5.40 1.10
CA LEU A 54 -2.10 4.80 0.11
C LEU A 54 -1.48 3.54 0.72
N ILE A 55 -1.63 2.40 0.04
CA ILE A 55 -1.25 1.08 0.54
C ILE A 55 -0.28 0.42 -0.43
N THR A 56 0.78 -0.18 0.11
CA THR A 56 1.73 -1.01 -0.64
C THR A 56 1.52 -2.49 -0.31
N ASP A 57 1.17 -3.26 -1.33
CA ASP A 57 1.10 -4.72 -1.31
C ASP A 57 2.37 -5.30 -1.96
N THR A 58 3.40 -5.49 -1.12
CA THR A 58 4.78 -5.64 -1.56
C THR A 58 5.01 -6.80 -2.53
N GLY A 59 4.60 -8.01 -2.14
CA GLY A 59 4.85 -9.22 -2.94
C GLY A 59 4.02 -9.27 -4.22
N ASN A 60 2.87 -8.61 -4.22
CA ASN A 60 2.01 -8.49 -5.40
C ASN A 60 2.41 -7.32 -6.31
N GLY A 61 3.51 -6.61 -5.98
CA GLY A 61 4.03 -5.52 -6.80
C GLY A 61 2.99 -4.42 -7.04
N ARG A 62 2.14 -4.16 -6.06
CA ARG A 62 0.97 -3.29 -6.19
C ARG A 62 1.01 -2.17 -5.17
N ALA A 63 0.69 -0.96 -5.61
CA ALA A 63 0.33 0.14 -4.73
C ALA A 63 -1.06 0.64 -5.14
N PHE A 64 -1.91 0.95 -4.17
CA PHE A 64 -3.26 1.41 -4.46
C PHE A 64 -3.72 2.42 -3.42
N GLU A 65 -4.61 3.31 -3.86
CA GLU A 65 -5.19 4.37 -3.05
C GLU A 65 -6.67 4.09 -2.84
N LEU A 66 -7.08 4.10 -1.57
CA LEU A 66 -8.47 4.15 -1.17
C LEU A 66 -8.79 5.57 -0.73
N ASP A 67 -9.90 6.13 -1.20
CA ASP A 67 -10.42 7.40 -0.67
C ASP A 67 -11.02 7.24 0.74
N GLY A 68 -11.44 8.35 1.35
CA GLY A 68 -12.09 8.34 2.67
C GLY A 68 -13.41 7.54 2.77
N SER A 69 -14.03 7.17 1.64
CA SER A 69 -15.19 6.27 1.60
C SER A 69 -14.79 4.78 1.53
N GLY A 70 -13.51 4.51 1.29
CA GLY A 70 -12.97 3.17 1.04
C GLY A 70 -13.07 2.74 -0.42
N THR A 71 -13.29 3.67 -1.35
CA THR A 71 -13.32 3.37 -2.79
C THR A 71 -11.93 3.43 -3.37
N MET A 72 -11.55 2.44 -4.19
CA MET A 72 -10.26 2.48 -4.89
C MET A 72 -10.27 3.55 -5.98
N VAL A 73 -9.44 4.57 -5.82
CA VAL A 73 -9.37 5.74 -6.73
C VAL A 73 -8.11 5.75 -7.58
N TRP A 74 -7.09 4.99 -7.20
CA TRP A 74 -5.85 4.85 -7.97
C TRP A 74 -5.18 3.49 -7.72
N GLU A 75 -4.50 2.98 -8.74
CA GLU A 75 -3.73 1.74 -8.67
C GLU A 75 -2.49 1.81 -9.57
N PHE A 76 -1.40 1.27 -9.07
CA PHE A 76 -0.19 0.99 -9.82
C PHE A 76 0.23 -0.46 -9.62
N ILE A 77 0.54 -1.13 -10.73
CA ILE A 77 1.09 -2.48 -10.77
C ILE A 77 2.48 -2.43 -11.40
N ASN A 78 3.50 -2.81 -10.65
CA ASN A 78 4.90 -2.86 -11.10
C ASN A 78 5.14 -4.08 -11.98
N ARG A 79 4.52 -4.07 -13.16
CA ARG A 79 4.54 -5.18 -14.11
C ARG A 79 5.91 -5.30 -14.77
N PHE A 80 6.51 -6.48 -14.68
CA PHE A 80 7.71 -6.82 -15.46
C PHE A 80 7.33 -7.35 -16.85
N ASP A 81 6.37 -8.27 -16.88
CA ASP A 81 5.77 -8.83 -18.09
C ASP A 81 4.34 -9.32 -17.80
N ASP A 82 3.74 -10.04 -18.76
CA ASP A 82 2.36 -10.54 -18.67
C ASP A 82 2.11 -11.47 -17.47
N LYS A 83 3.15 -12.07 -16.89
CA LYS A 83 3.05 -13.10 -15.84
C LYS A 83 3.73 -12.72 -14.54
N ARG A 84 4.50 -11.63 -14.52
CA ARG A 84 5.39 -11.28 -13.41
C ARG A 84 5.25 -9.82 -13.02
N VAL A 85 5.29 -9.60 -11.71
CA VAL A 85 5.43 -8.29 -11.09
C VAL A 85 6.78 -8.23 -10.38
N LEU A 86 7.35 -7.03 -10.30
CA LEU A 86 8.47 -6.74 -9.43
C LEU A 86 7.93 -6.28 -8.07
N GLU A 87 8.64 -6.60 -7.00
CA GLU A 87 8.25 -6.15 -5.66
C GLU A 87 8.20 -4.61 -5.60
N ILE A 88 7.23 -4.09 -4.85
CA ILE A 88 7.23 -2.68 -4.41
C ILE A 88 7.49 -2.67 -2.91
N THR A 89 8.64 -2.15 -2.49
CA THR A 89 8.95 -2.06 -1.05
C THR A 89 8.11 -0.99 -0.37
N GLU A 90 7.85 0.11 -1.06
CA GLU A 90 7.19 1.29 -0.52
C GLU A 90 6.62 2.20 -1.62
N ALA A 91 5.49 2.83 -1.33
CA ALA A 91 4.97 3.99 -2.04
C ALA A 91 4.71 5.14 -1.05
N GLN A 92 4.88 6.39 -1.52
CA GLN A 92 4.58 7.60 -0.75
C GLN A 92 3.83 8.60 -1.63
N SER A 93 2.79 9.21 -1.06
CA SER A 93 2.13 10.37 -1.64
C SER A 93 2.68 11.63 -0.99
N HIS A 94 3.03 12.61 -1.81
CA HIS A 94 3.53 13.91 -1.36
C HIS A 94 2.62 15.02 -1.88
N PRO A 95 2.53 16.16 -1.17
CA PRO A 95 1.90 17.36 -1.70
C PRO A 95 2.45 17.73 -3.08
N ALA A 96 1.61 18.35 -3.92
CA ALA A 96 1.98 18.70 -5.29
C ALA A 96 3.19 19.66 -5.37
N ASP A 97 3.43 20.45 -4.33
CA ASP A 97 4.54 21.39 -4.19
C ASP A 97 5.79 20.80 -3.50
N TYR A 98 5.80 19.49 -3.23
CA TYR A 98 6.93 18.83 -2.56
C TYR A 98 8.23 18.88 -3.38
N PHE A 99 8.16 18.60 -4.68
CA PHE A 99 9.31 18.67 -5.57
C PHE A 99 9.44 20.08 -6.14
N THR A 100 10.51 20.79 -5.75
CA THR A 100 10.89 22.07 -6.33
C THR A 100 11.74 21.92 -7.60
N VAL A 101 12.27 20.72 -7.84
CA VAL A 101 13.00 20.36 -9.05
C VAL A 101 12.00 20.11 -10.18
N THR A 102 12.02 20.97 -11.20
CA THR A 102 11.15 20.86 -12.38
C THR A 102 11.88 20.29 -13.60
N ASP A 103 13.21 20.24 -13.56
CA ASP A 103 14.05 19.65 -14.61
C ASP A 103 14.68 18.35 -14.11
N TRP A 104 14.26 17.24 -14.71
CA TRP A 104 14.72 15.89 -14.40
C TRP A 104 15.63 15.33 -15.49
N SER A 105 16.14 16.19 -16.38
CA SER A 105 17.05 15.75 -17.42
C SER A 105 18.35 15.23 -16.81
N CYS A 106 18.75 14.01 -17.21
CA CYS A 106 20.08 13.52 -16.90
C CYS A 106 21.09 14.27 -17.76
N PRO A 107 22.17 14.83 -17.19
CA PRO A 107 23.28 15.35 -17.99
C PRO A 107 23.85 14.21 -18.84
N ALA A 108 24.19 14.50 -20.10
CA ALA A 108 24.91 13.53 -20.92
C ALA A 108 26.21 13.15 -20.20
N PRO A 109 26.61 11.86 -20.18
CA PRO A 109 27.92 11.49 -19.69
C PRO A 109 28.98 12.27 -20.47
N ALA A 110 29.97 12.85 -19.77
CA ALA A 110 31.08 13.53 -20.44
C ALA A 110 31.75 12.54 -21.40
N GLY A 111 31.81 12.91 -22.68
CA GLY A 111 32.09 11.99 -23.79
C GLY A 111 33.28 11.06 -23.60
N GLY A 112 33.13 9.84 -24.13
CA GLY A 112 34.22 8.93 -24.47
C GLY A 112 34.55 9.01 -25.95
#